data_AF-A0A3P7FZY0-F1
#
_entry.id   AF-A0A3P7FZY0-F1
#
_cell.length_a   1.000
_cell.length_b   1.000
_cell.length_c   1.000
_cell.angle_alpha   90.00
_cell.angle_beta   90.00
_cell.angle_gamma   90.00
#
_symmetry.space_group_name_H-M   'P 1'
#
loop_
_entity.id
_entity.type
_entity.pdbx_description
1 polymer ?
#
loop_
_entity_poly.entity_id
_entity_poly.type
_entity_poly.pdbx_seq_one_letter_code
_entity_poly.pdbx_strand_id
1 'polypeptide(L)'
;MGDHGNRIGSIQRTYIGRIEERAPLFSIRLPDAFTYKYQEETRNLKMNMKSLMDEVVNKDRTCEDAGIPQNFCLCMERRNLRRLNSTSTEFKNLTELARNIIAKSDCFDVKHLQIVSERIDVYAINQMVRQGLRNQTE
;
A
#
# COMPACT_ATOMS: atom_id res chain seq x y z
N MET A 1 16.92 -4.70 13.10
CA MET A 1 15.50 -4.33 12.98
C MET A 1 15.00 -4.13 14.39
N GLY A 2 14.62 -2.90 14.76
CA GLY A 2 13.99 -2.68 16.06
C GLY A 2 12.53 -3.05 15.91
N ASP A 3 12.16 -4.25 16.30
CA ASP A 3 10.80 -4.63 16.59
C ASP A 3 10.30 -3.77 17.75
N HIS A 4 9.76 -2.60 17.43
CA HIS A 4 9.03 -1.77 18.38
C HIS A 4 7.80 -2.54 18.83
N GLY A 5 7.83 -3.04 20.06
CA GLY A 5 6.68 -3.62 20.73
C GLY A 5 6.47 -5.11 20.50
N ASN A 6 5.70 -5.69 21.41
CA ASN A 6 5.30 -7.09 21.34
C ASN A 6 4.38 -7.30 20.11
N ARG A 7 4.95 -7.81 19.02
CA ARG A 7 4.23 -8.16 17.78
C ARG A 7 3.51 -9.51 17.87
N ILE A 8 3.20 -9.96 19.07
CA ILE A 8 2.51 -11.23 19.28
C ILE A 8 1.50 -11.07 20.41
N GLY A 9 0.31 -11.61 20.24
CA GLY A 9 -0.72 -11.61 21.28
C GLY A 9 -1.69 -10.43 21.23
N SER A 10 -2.43 -10.22 22.33
CA SER A 10 -3.62 -9.36 22.36
C SER A 10 -3.30 -7.87 22.10
N ILE A 11 -2.07 -7.42 22.39
CA ILE A 11 -1.65 -6.03 22.21
C ILE A 11 -1.74 -5.57 20.74
N GLN A 12 -1.51 -6.46 19.76
CA GLN A 12 -1.62 -6.13 18.33
C GLN A 12 -3.05 -5.75 17.91
N ARG A 13 -4.06 -6.16 18.69
CA ARG A 13 -5.46 -5.83 18.44
C ARG A 13 -5.84 -4.44 18.97
N THR A 14 -4.96 -3.81 19.75
CA THR A 14 -5.15 -2.43 20.21
C THR A 14 -4.85 -1.43 19.10
N TYR A 15 -5.33 -0.20 19.27
CA TYR A 15 -5.04 0.89 18.33
C TYR A 15 -3.54 1.18 18.24
N ILE A 16 -2.84 1.19 19.39
CA ILE A 16 -1.39 1.46 19.47
C ILE A 16 -0.61 0.33 18.79
N GLY A 17 -0.91 -0.94 19.10
CA GLY A 17 -0.25 -2.07 18.45
C GLY A 17 -0.42 -2.08 16.93
N ARG A 18 -1.57 -1.61 16.42
CA ARG A 18 -1.81 -1.43 14.98
C ARG A 18 -0.96 -0.33 14.34
N ILE A 19 -0.59 0.71 15.09
CA ILE A 19 0.32 1.77 14.65
C ILE A 19 1.76 1.24 14.64
N GLU A 20 2.18 0.59 15.74
CA GLU A 20 3.54 0.02 15.87
C GLU A 20 3.82 -1.03 14.78
N GLU A 21 2.84 -1.88 14.46
CA GLU A 21 2.95 -2.88 13.38
C GLU A 21 3.06 -2.25 11.98
N ARG A 22 2.53 -1.02 11.79
CA ARG A 22 2.49 -0.32 10.50
C ARG A 22 3.54 0.77 10.32
N ALA A 23 4.38 1.02 11.33
CA ALA A 23 5.46 2.00 11.26
C ALA A 23 6.82 1.28 11.19
N PRO A 24 7.19 0.70 10.02
CA PRO A 24 8.49 0.06 9.88
C PRO A 24 9.60 1.12 9.95
N LEU A 25 10.30 1.18 11.08
CA LEU A 25 11.55 1.92 11.22
C LEU A 25 12.72 0.94 11.18
N PHE A 26 13.64 1.15 10.23
CA PHE A 26 14.91 0.46 10.21
C PHE A 26 16.04 1.49 10.38
N SER A 27 16.71 1.43 11.53
CA SER A 27 17.88 2.25 11.82
C SER A 27 19.03 1.37 12.28
N ILE A 28 20.22 1.66 11.76
CA ILE A 28 21.49 1.08 12.25
C ILE A 28 22.32 2.24 12.79
N ARG A 29 22.79 2.12 14.03
CA ARG A 29 23.82 3.01 14.60
C ARG A 29 25.11 2.22 14.76
N LEU A 30 26.14 2.63 14.04
CA LEU A 30 27.47 2.05 14.16
C LEU A 30 28.25 2.76 15.28
N PRO A 31 29.04 2.04 16.09
CA PRO A 31 29.93 2.67 17.07
C PRO A 31 30.96 3.58 16.38
N ASP A 32 31.31 4.70 17.02
CA ASP A 32 32.23 5.68 16.42
C ASP A 32 33.59 5.06 16.08
N ALA A 33 34.13 4.22 16.98
CA ALA A 33 35.37 3.49 16.75
C ALA A 33 35.30 2.53 15.53
N PHE A 34 34.13 1.95 15.25
CA PHE A 34 33.92 1.14 14.06
C PHE A 34 33.93 2.02 12.81
N THR A 35 33.21 3.14 12.82
CA THR A 35 33.17 4.06 11.67
C THR A 35 34.54 4.68 11.35
N TYR A 36 35.37 4.87 12.38
CA TYR A 36 36.74 5.32 12.23
C TYR A 36 37.64 4.24 11.60
N LYS A 37 37.49 2.98 12.05
CA LYS A 37 38.32 1.85 11.61
C LYS A 37 37.90 1.26 10.25
N TYR A 38 36.61 1.22 9.96
CA TYR A 38 35.99 0.57 8.80
C TYR A 38 35.23 1.59 7.94
N GLN A 39 36.01 2.51 7.36
CA GLN A 39 35.47 3.66 6.62
C GLN A 39 34.79 3.24 5.32
N GLU A 40 35.36 2.25 4.62
CA GLU A 40 34.82 1.74 3.35
C GLU A 40 33.50 1.01 3.57
N GLU A 41 33.42 0.14 4.57
CA GLU A 41 32.19 -0.58 4.94
C GLU A 41 31.12 0.40 5.41
N THR A 42 31.50 1.43 6.17
CA THR A 42 30.59 2.50 6.59
C THR A 42 30.08 3.28 5.38
N ARG A 43 30.93 3.58 4.39
CA ARG A 43 30.53 4.23 3.15
C ARG A 43 29.59 3.33 2.35
N ASN A 44 29.90 2.05 2.21
CA ASN A 44 29.08 1.08 1.51
C ASN A 44 27.71 0.94 2.17
N LEU A 45 27.65 0.89 3.51
CA LEU A 45 26.38 0.87 4.24
C LEU A 45 25.57 2.16 4.00
N LYS A 46 26.23 3.32 4.04
CA LYS A 46 25.57 4.61 3.75
C LYS A 46 25.04 4.71 2.32
N MET A 47 25.80 4.23 1.33
CA MET A 47 25.37 4.21 -0.08
C MET A 47 24.19 3.25 -0.29
N ASN A 48 24.21 2.09 0.37
CA ASN A 48 23.14 1.10 0.29
C ASN A 48 21.94 1.38 1.21
N MET A 49 21.98 2.43 2.03
CA MET A 49 20.92 2.78 2.99
C MET A 49 19.55 2.88 2.32
N LYS A 50 19.50 3.44 1.10
CA LYS A 50 18.27 3.53 0.32
C LYS A 50 18.06 2.33 -0.59
N SER A 51 19.13 1.70 -1.09
CA SER A 51 19.04 0.56 -2.01
C SER A 51 18.22 -0.60 -1.46
N LEU A 52 18.25 -0.85 -0.14
CA LEU A 52 17.43 -1.89 0.48
C LEU A 52 15.92 -1.66 0.27
N MET A 53 15.50 -0.40 0.15
CA MET A 53 14.10 0.01 -0.01
C MET A 53 13.76 0.49 -1.43
N ASP A 54 14.77 0.87 -2.21
CA ASP A 54 14.62 1.38 -3.58
C ASP A 54 14.62 0.27 -4.64
N GLU A 55 14.86 -0.99 -4.26
CA GLU A 55 14.75 -2.12 -5.19
C GLU A 55 13.36 -2.10 -5.84
N VAL A 56 13.33 -1.97 -7.17
CA VAL A 56 12.09 -1.81 -7.93
C VAL A 56 11.35 -3.13 -7.91
N VAL A 57 10.36 -3.24 -7.02
CA VAL A 57 9.46 -4.39 -6.99
C VAL A 57 8.74 -4.48 -8.33
N ASN A 58 8.75 -5.66 -8.94
CA ASN A 58 8.02 -5.91 -10.18
C ASN A 58 6.54 -5.54 -9.97
N LYS A 59 5.98 -4.73 -10.88
CA LYS A 59 4.57 -4.31 -10.84
C LYS A 59 3.60 -5.50 -10.94
N ASP A 60 4.07 -6.62 -11.49
CA ASP A 60 3.30 -7.85 -11.64
C ASP A 60 3.51 -8.84 -10.48
N ARG A 61 4.34 -8.51 -9.47
CA ARG A 61 4.57 -9.38 -8.30
C ARG A 61 3.27 -9.58 -7.53
N THR A 62 2.87 -10.84 -7.34
CA THR A 62 1.65 -11.19 -6.61
C THR A 62 1.90 -11.33 -5.09
N CYS A 63 0.81 -11.50 -4.33
CA CYS A 63 0.92 -11.81 -2.90
C CYS A 63 1.55 -13.20 -2.67
N GLU A 64 1.25 -14.16 -3.54
CA GLU A 64 1.81 -15.51 -3.52
C GLU A 64 3.33 -15.49 -3.80
N ASP A 65 3.79 -14.72 -4.79
CA ASP A 65 5.22 -14.51 -5.06
C ASP A 65 5.93 -13.88 -3.86
N ALA A 66 5.19 -13.08 -3.07
CA ALA A 66 5.70 -12.45 -1.87
C ALA A 66 5.62 -13.34 -0.61
N GLY A 67 5.07 -14.55 -0.71
CA GLY A 67 4.82 -15.43 0.43
C GLY A 67 3.80 -14.83 1.43
N ILE A 68 2.94 -13.92 0.98
CA ILE A 68 1.93 -13.26 1.81
C ILE A 68 0.66 -14.10 1.76
N PRO A 69 0.16 -14.63 2.88
CA PRO A 69 -1.10 -15.37 2.90
C PRO A 69 -2.27 -14.49 2.46
N GLN A 70 -3.27 -15.09 1.84
CA GLN A 70 -4.36 -14.35 1.20
C GLN A 70 -5.14 -13.45 2.17
N ASN A 71 -5.29 -13.85 3.43
CA ASN A 71 -5.95 -13.04 4.45
C ASN A 71 -5.14 -11.81 4.93
N PHE A 72 -3.86 -11.71 4.54
CA PHE A 72 -3.00 -10.54 4.74
C PHE A 72 -2.73 -9.76 3.43
N CYS A 73 -3.17 -10.28 2.28
CA CYS A 73 -2.97 -9.64 0.98
C CYS A 73 -3.81 -8.37 0.84
N LEU A 74 -3.15 -7.20 0.82
CA LEU A 74 -3.78 -5.88 0.69
C LEU A 74 -4.08 -5.47 -0.75
N CYS A 75 -3.68 -6.28 -1.74
CA CYS A 75 -3.92 -5.98 -3.14
C CYS A 75 -5.41 -5.75 -3.39
N MET A 76 -5.74 -4.66 -4.08
CA MET A 76 -7.10 -4.39 -4.48
C MET A 76 -7.37 -5.08 -5.82
N GLU A 77 -8.25 -6.08 -5.80
CA GLU A 77 -8.65 -6.79 -7.00
C GLU A 77 -9.45 -5.85 -7.92
N ARG A 78 -9.06 -5.79 -9.19
CA ARG A 78 -9.81 -5.07 -10.22
C ARG A 78 -11.03 -5.89 -10.64
N ARG A 79 -12.23 -5.38 -10.35
CA ARG A 79 -13.51 -5.96 -10.77
C ARG A 79 -14.15 -5.08 -11.82
N ASN A 80 -14.38 -5.65 -12.99
CA ASN A 80 -15.04 -4.94 -14.09
C ASN A 80 -16.57 -5.05 -13.95
N LEU A 81 -17.26 -3.91 -13.84
CA LEU A 81 -18.71 -3.88 -13.79
C LEU A 81 -19.31 -3.86 -15.19
N ARG A 82 -19.33 -5.02 -15.86
CA ARG A 82 -19.79 -5.16 -17.27
C ARG A 82 -21.18 -4.56 -17.54
N ARG A 83 -22.05 -4.52 -16.53
CA ARG A 83 -23.42 -3.96 -16.64
C ARG A 83 -23.42 -2.43 -16.73
N LEU A 84 -22.35 -1.77 -16.31
CA LEU A 84 -22.23 -0.31 -16.28
C LEU A 84 -21.20 0.12 -17.33
N ASN A 85 -21.71 0.68 -18.42
CA ASN A 85 -20.92 1.21 -19.53
C ASN A 85 -21.28 2.69 -19.76
N SER A 86 -20.56 3.34 -20.67
CA SER A 86 -20.78 4.75 -21.04
C SER A 86 -22.23 5.11 -21.41
N THR A 87 -23.03 4.15 -21.88
CA THR A 87 -24.43 4.37 -22.25
C THR A 87 -25.39 4.25 -21.07
N SER A 88 -25.03 3.51 -20.02
CA SER A 88 -25.84 3.36 -18.81
C SER A 88 -26.02 4.69 -18.06
N THR A 89 -27.21 4.88 -17.49
CA THR A 89 -27.54 6.07 -16.70
C THR A 89 -26.66 6.18 -15.47
N GLU A 90 -26.39 5.04 -14.84
CA GLU A 90 -25.55 4.91 -13.65
C GLU A 90 -24.12 5.37 -13.91
N PHE A 91 -23.55 5.05 -15.09
CA PHE A 91 -22.21 5.53 -15.47
C PHE A 91 -22.17 7.05 -15.59
N LYS A 92 -23.18 7.65 -16.22
CA LYS A 92 -23.28 9.11 -16.38
C LYS A 92 -23.42 9.79 -15.03
N ASN A 93 -24.31 9.28 -14.17
CA ASN A 93 -24.51 9.81 -12.82
C ASN A 93 -23.24 9.70 -11.97
N LEU A 94 -22.54 8.56 -12.02
CA LEU A 94 -21.29 8.35 -11.30
C LEU A 94 -20.19 9.30 -11.79
N THR A 95 -20.10 9.51 -13.10
CA THR A 95 -19.15 10.44 -13.72
C THR A 95 -19.42 11.88 -13.26
N GLU A 96 -20.69 12.30 -13.27
CA GLU A 96 -21.10 13.63 -12.83
C GLU A 96 -20.79 13.84 -11.34
N LEU A 97 -21.13 12.85 -10.51
CA LEU A 97 -20.80 12.86 -9.09
C LEU A 97 -19.28 12.98 -8.86
N ALA A 98 -18.48 12.18 -9.59
CA ALA A 98 -17.03 12.22 -9.48
C ALA A 98 -16.46 13.59 -9.87
N ARG A 99 -16.94 14.19 -10.98
CA ARG A 99 -16.56 15.56 -11.38
C ARG A 99 -16.89 16.57 -10.29
N ASN A 100 -18.09 16.51 -9.72
CA ASN A 100 -18.51 17.42 -8.65
C ASN A 100 -17.69 17.26 -7.37
N ILE A 101 -17.26 16.03 -7.03
CA ILE A 101 -16.38 15.78 -5.89
C ILE A 101 -14.96 16.31 -6.15
N ILE A 102 -14.40 16.03 -7.33
CA ILE A 102 -13.07 16.50 -7.72
C ILE A 102 -13.02 18.03 -7.79
N ALA A 103 -14.09 18.66 -8.27
CA ALA A 103 -14.24 20.12 -8.33
C ALA A 103 -14.19 20.83 -6.97
N LYS A 104 -14.43 20.11 -5.87
CA LYS A 104 -14.29 20.67 -4.52
C LYS A 104 -12.83 20.80 -4.07
N SER A 105 -11.89 20.20 -4.80
CA SER A 105 -10.47 20.28 -4.51
C SER A 105 -9.81 21.29 -5.43
N ASP A 106 -9.18 22.30 -4.85
CA ASP A 106 -8.47 23.35 -5.59
C ASP A 106 -7.26 22.82 -6.39
N CYS A 107 -6.83 21.59 -6.09
CA CYS A 107 -5.66 20.95 -6.70
C CYS A 107 -5.92 20.40 -8.12
N PHE A 108 -7.19 20.31 -8.55
CA PHE A 108 -7.56 19.63 -9.80
C PHE A 108 -8.31 20.54 -10.76
N ASP A 109 -7.81 20.65 -12.00
CA ASP A 109 -8.53 21.34 -13.07
C ASP A 109 -9.57 20.43 -13.72
N VAL A 110 -10.82 20.62 -13.31
CA VAL A 110 -11.97 19.84 -13.78
C VAL A 110 -12.21 20.02 -15.28
N LYS A 111 -11.82 21.15 -15.88
CA LYS A 111 -12.05 21.40 -17.32
C LYS A 111 -11.23 20.46 -18.20
N HIS A 112 -10.07 20.02 -17.72
CA HIS A 112 -9.20 19.09 -18.40
C HIS A 112 -9.45 17.62 -18.00
N LEU A 113 -10.47 17.33 -17.19
CA LEU A 113 -10.77 15.97 -16.77
C LEU A 113 -11.40 15.16 -17.91
N GLN A 114 -10.65 14.19 -18.42
CA GLN A 114 -11.10 13.28 -19.47
C GLN A 114 -11.31 11.86 -18.93
N ILE A 115 -12.40 11.23 -19.36
CA ILE A 115 -12.68 9.84 -19.04
C ILE A 115 -11.92 8.96 -20.03
N VAL A 116 -11.02 8.11 -19.53
CA VAL A 116 -10.14 7.27 -20.36
C VAL A 116 -10.80 5.95 -20.79
N SER A 117 -11.81 5.49 -20.04
CA SER A 117 -12.45 4.19 -20.25
C SER A 117 -13.97 4.31 -20.29
N GLU A 118 -14.60 3.60 -21.21
CA GLU A 118 -16.06 3.48 -21.29
C GLU A 118 -16.65 2.47 -20.28
N ARG A 119 -15.79 1.86 -19.46
CA ARG A 119 -16.15 0.85 -18.46
C ARG A 119 -15.78 1.33 -17.06
N ILE A 120 -16.54 0.86 -16.08
CA ILE A 120 -16.22 1.09 -14.66
C ILE A 120 -15.45 -0.11 -14.12
N ASP A 121 -14.23 0.16 -13.66
CA ASP A 121 -13.43 -0.77 -12.90
C ASP A 121 -13.47 -0.38 -11.42
N VAL A 122 -13.85 -1.33 -10.57
CA VAL A 122 -13.87 -1.16 -9.11
C VAL A 122 -12.69 -1.91 -8.53
N TYR A 123 -11.87 -1.18 -7.78
CA TYR A 123 -10.79 -1.75 -6.98
C TYR A 123 -11.30 -1.93 -5.56
N ALA A 124 -11.50 -3.19 -5.15
CA ALA A 124 -11.98 -3.51 -3.81
C ALA A 124 -10.88 -4.19 -3.02
N ILE A 125 -10.70 -3.78 -1.76
CA ILE A 125 -9.82 -4.46 -0.82
C ILE A 125 -10.34 -5.89 -0.61
N ASN A 126 -9.41 -6.84 -0.51
CA ASN A 126 -9.69 -8.23 -0.12
C ASN A 126 -10.65 -8.27 1.09
N GLN A 127 -11.72 -9.07 0.99
CA GLN A 127 -12.75 -9.12 2.02
C GLN A 127 -12.23 -9.65 3.36
N MET A 128 -11.26 -10.58 3.35
CA MET A 128 -10.65 -11.09 4.58
C MET A 128 -9.89 -9.99 5.33
N VAL A 129 -9.14 -9.16 4.60
CA VAL A 129 -8.47 -7.97 5.17
C VAL A 129 -9.50 -6.97 5.67
N ARG A 130 -10.52 -6.67 4.85
CA ARG A 130 -11.56 -5.70 5.19
C ARG A 130 -12.32 -6.08 6.46
N GLN A 131 -12.54 -7.38 6.67
CA GLN A 131 -13.23 -7.93 7.84
C GLN A 131 -12.26 -8.29 8.98
N GLY A 132 -10.95 -8.16 8.78
CA GLY A 132 -9.93 -8.45 9.80
C GLY A 132 -9.78 -9.94 10.14
N LEU A 133 -10.04 -10.83 9.19
CA LEU A 133 -10.02 -12.30 9.36
C LEU A 133 -8.58 -12.85 9.40
N ARG A 134 -7.81 -12.48 10.42
CA ARG A 134 -6.39 -12.85 10.57
C ARG A 134 -6.14 -14.36 10.73
N ASN A 135 -7.15 -15.13 11.14
CA ASN A 135 -7.02 -16.58 11.39
C ASN A 135 -7.64 -17.45 10.29
N GLN A 136 -8.21 -16.85 9.24
CA GLN A 136 -8.72 -17.62 8.11
C GLN A 136 -7.59 -17.84 7.12
N THR A 137 -7.25 -19.11 6.89
CA THR A 137 -6.58 -19.54 5.67
C THR A 137 -7.69 -20.02 4.73
N GLU A 138 -7.61 -19.67 3.44
CA GLU A 138 -8.50 -20.26 2.42
C GLU A 138 -8.44 -21.79 2.42
#